data_AF-A0A9E3L161-F1
#
_entry.id   AF-A0A9E3L161-F1
#
_cell.length_a   1.000
_cell.length_b   1.000
_cell.length_c   1.000
_cell.angle_alpha   90.00
_cell.angle_beta   90.00
_cell.angle_gamma   90.00
#
_symmetry.space_group_name_H-M   'P 1'
#
loop_
_entity.id
_entity.type
_entity.pdbx_description
1 polymer ?
#
loop_
_entity_poly.entity_id
_entity_poly.type
_entity_poly.pdbx_seq_one_letter_code
_entity_poly.pdbx_strand_id
1 'polypeptide(L)'
;TYVCMEGPQFSTYAESMTYKGLGYSVIGMTNLPEAKLAREAEICYATVAMVTDFDCWHPDHDAVTVQDIIRVLTDNAEKAKALVARLAQEFPRDHEPCPVGSDRALDNALITAPEARDPELLKKLDAVAGRILRG
;
A
#
# COMPACT_ATOMS: atom_id res chain seq x y z
N THR A 1 11.48 -3.69 3.07
CA THR A 1 10.99 -3.26 1.74
C THR A 1 9.95 -4.23 1.24
N TYR A 2 8.83 -3.72 0.73
CA TYR A 2 7.76 -4.51 0.12
C TYR A 2 7.94 -4.56 -1.40
N VAL A 3 7.84 -5.74 -2.01
CA VAL A 3 7.75 -5.90 -3.46
C VAL A 3 6.32 -6.23 -3.85
N CYS A 4 5.76 -5.45 -4.77
CA CYS A 4 4.46 -5.72 -5.37
C CYS A 4 4.69 -6.46 -6.69
N MET A 5 4.23 -7.71 -6.78
CA MET A 5 4.18 -8.48 -8.02
C MET A 5 2.76 -8.45 -8.59
N GLU A 6 2.61 -8.80 -9.87
CA GLU A 6 1.29 -8.77 -10.53
C GLU A 6 0.35 -9.87 -10.04
N GLY A 7 0.85 -11.10 -9.87
CA GLY A 7 0.01 -12.28 -9.64
C GLY A 7 -0.81 -12.69 -10.89
N PRO A 8 -1.79 -13.61 -10.76
CA PRO A 8 -2.26 -14.28 -9.54
C PRO A 8 -1.38 -15.46 -9.09
N GLN A 9 -0.39 -15.88 -9.90
CA GLN A 9 0.53 -16.95 -9.52
C GLN A 9 1.52 -16.45 -8.46
N PHE A 10 1.93 -17.35 -7.56
CA PHE A 10 3.08 -17.11 -6.70
C PHE A 10 4.37 -17.05 -7.51
N SER A 11 5.41 -16.47 -6.90
CA SER A 11 6.73 -16.39 -7.52
C SER A 11 7.32 -17.78 -7.73
N THR A 12 8.08 -17.95 -8.80
CA THR A 12 9.00 -19.08 -8.92
C THR A 12 10.12 -18.97 -7.88
N TYR A 13 10.83 -20.07 -7.62
CA TYR A 13 12.02 -20.06 -6.76
C TYR A 13 13.07 -19.04 -7.22
N ALA A 14 13.28 -18.94 -8.54
CA ALA A 14 14.25 -18.01 -9.12
C ALA A 14 13.86 -16.54 -8.87
N GLU A 15 12.57 -16.20 -9.02
CA GLU A 15 12.05 -14.86 -8.70
C GLU A 15 12.18 -14.57 -7.21
N SER A 16 11.77 -15.50 -6.35
CA SER A 16 11.86 -15.37 -4.89
C SER A 16 13.31 -15.11 -4.43
N MET A 17 14.28 -15.86 -4.97
CA MET A 17 15.70 -15.67 -4.69
C MET A 17 16.25 -14.37 -5.25
N THR A 18 15.74 -13.90 -6.39
CA THR A 18 16.09 -12.59 -6.95
C THR A 18 15.62 -11.48 -6.03
N TYR A 19 14.36 -11.48 -5.61
CA TYR A 19 13.80 -10.48 -4.68
C TYR A 19 14.54 -10.48 -3.34
N LYS A 20 14.86 -11.66 -2.80
CA LYS A 20 15.66 -11.79 -1.59
C LYS A 20 17.06 -11.22 -1.78
N GLY A 21 17.71 -11.51 -2.91
CA GLY A 21 19.03 -10.97 -3.27
C GLY A 21 19.05 -9.45 -3.44
N LEU A 22 17.93 -8.87 -3.88
CA LEU A 22 17.71 -7.41 -3.94
C LEU A 22 17.39 -6.78 -2.58
N GLY A 23 17.30 -7.57 -1.49
CA GLY A 23 17.04 -7.08 -0.14
C GLY A 23 15.57 -6.79 0.16
N TYR A 24 14.63 -7.31 -0.65
CA TYR A 24 13.22 -7.23 -0.33
C TYR A 24 12.86 -8.13 0.84
N SER A 25 11.96 -7.64 1.69
CA SER A 25 11.66 -8.26 3.00
C SER A 25 10.31 -8.96 3.01
N VAL A 26 9.35 -8.44 2.25
CA VAL A 26 7.98 -8.96 2.13
C VAL A 26 7.50 -8.80 0.69
N ILE A 27 6.65 -9.71 0.24
CA ILE A 27 6.05 -9.72 -1.10
C ILE A 27 4.53 -9.72 -0.99
N GLY A 28 3.85 -9.12 -1.96
CA GLY A 28 2.41 -9.20 -2.13
C GLY A 28 1.99 -8.64 -3.48
N MET A 29 0.68 -8.43 -3.68
CA MET A 29 0.09 -8.13 -4.99
C MET A 29 -0.85 -6.91 -5.01
N THR A 30 -0.93 -6.12 -3.93
CA THR A 30 -2.02 -5.14 -3.75
C THR A 30 -1.58 -3.72 -3.42
N ASN A 31 -0.46 -3.52 -2.73
CA ASN A 31 -0.09 -2.17 -2.27
C ASN A 31 0.35 -1.22 -3.40
N LEU A 32 0.56 -1.73 -4.62
CA LEU A 32 0.75 -0.93 -5.83
C LEU A 32 -0.35 -1.30 -6.85
N PRO A 33 -1.09 -0.34 -7.43
CA PRO A 33 -0.87 1.12 -7.38
C PRO A 33 -1.45 1.85 -6.17
N GLU A 34 -2.05 1.16 -5.18
CA GLU A 34 -2.77 1.78 -4.05
C GLU A 34 -1.97 2.89 -3.33
N ALA A 35 -0.70 2.63 -2.97
CA ALA A 35 0.14 3.61 -2.29
C ALA A 35 0.44 4.86 -3.15
N LYS A 36 0.51 4.71 -4.48
CA LYS A 36 0.69 5.85 -5.40
C LYS A 36 -0.59 6.69 -5.49
N LEU A 37 -1.74 6.03 -5.62
CA LEU A 37 -3.03 6.72 -5.67
C LEU A 37 -3.33 7.45 -4.36
N ALA A 38 -3.01 6.84 -3.21
CA ALA A 38 -3.13 7.50 -1.91
C ALA A 38 -2.24 8.75 -1.82
N ARG A 39 -1.02 8.69 -2.37
CA ARG A 39 -0.12 9.85 -2.44
C ARG A 39 -0.66 10.95 -3.34
N GLU A 40 -1.21 10.60 -4.50
CA GLU A 40 -1.85 11.56 -5.42
C GLU A 40 -3.10 12.20 -4.80
N ALA A 41 -3.79 11.49 -3.91
CA ALA A 41 -4.93 12.00 -3.13
C ALA A 41 -4.52 12.74 -1.84
N GLU A 42 -3.21 12.93 -1.59
CA GLU A 42 -2.67 13.55 -0.37
C GLU A 42 -3.10 12.85 0.93
N ILE A 43 -3.29 11.53 0.88
CA ILE A 43 -3.63 10.69 2.02
C ILE A 43 -2.35 10.13 2.64
N CYS A 44 -2.16 10.34 3.94
CA CYS A 44 -1.11 9.69 4.73
C CYS A 44 -1.35 8.17 4.76
N TYR A 45 -0.56 7.43 3.99
CA TYR A 45 -0.73 5.99 3.77
C TYR A 45 0.37 5.17 4.45
N ALA A 46 -0.04 4.08 5.11
CA ALA A 46 0.86 3.10 5.68
C ALA A 46 0.31 1.68 5.48
N THR A 47 1.21 0.71 5.33
CA THR A 47 0.87 -0.71 5.17
C THR A 47 1.20 -1.48 6.44
N VAL A 48 0.26 -2.30 6.91
CA VAL A 48 0.51 -3.34 7.91
C VAL A 48 0.58 -4.68 7.18
N ALA A 49 1.78 -5.10 6.81
CA ALA A 49 1.99 -6.38 6.12
C ALA A 49 2.03 -7.53 7.13
N MET A 50 1.04 -8.43 7.04
CA MET A 50 0.96 -9.61 7.90
C MET A 50 1.51 -10.83 7.16
N VAL A 51 2.63 -11.36 7.64
CA VAL A 51 3.30 -12.51 7.01
C VAL A 51 2.42 -13.75 7.14
N THR A 52 2.09 -14.38 6.01
CA THR A 52 1.31 -15.62 5.94
C THR A 52 2.19 -16.85 5.75
N ASP A 53 3.28 -16.69 5.03
CA ASP A 53 4.20 -17.75 4.64
C ASP A 53 5.54 -17.13 4.21
N PHE A 54 6.48 -17.98 3.80
CA PHE A 54 7.83 -17.58 3.42
C PHE A 54 8.02 -17.44 1.91
N ASP A 55 6.96 -17.38 1.09
CA ASP A 55 7.08 -17.46 -0.37
C ASP A 55 7.83 -18.75 -0.80
N CYS A 56 8.15 -18.88 -2.09
CA CYS A 56 8.72 -20.13 -2.60
C CYS A 56 10.22 -20.33 -2.30
N TRP A 57 10.91 -19.42 -1.59
CA TRP A 57 12.36 -19.55 -1.33
C TRP A 57 12.71 -20.48 -0.18
N HIS A 58 11.77 -20.77 0.73
CA HIS A 58 12.09 -21.57 1.91
C HIS A 58 12.27 -23.05 1.53
N PRO A 59 13.34 -23.73 1.97
CA PRO A 59 13.60 -25.14 1.61
C PRO A 59 12.46 -26.10 1.97
N ASP A 60 11.72 -25.79 3.05
CA ASP A 60 10.54 -26.54 3.49
C ASP A 60 9.23 -26.01 2.87
N HIS A 61 9.26 -25.20 1.81
CA HIS A 61 8.05 -24.62 1.22
C HIS A 61 7.08 -25.69 0.68
N ASP A 62 7.60 -26.83 0.21
CA ASP A 62 6.78 -28.00 -0.17
C ASP A 62 5.97 -28.58 1.01
N ALA A 63 6.30 -28.22 2.26
CA ALA A 63 5.55 -28.61 3.46
C ALA A 63 4.46 -27.61 3.87
N VAL A 64 4.39 -26.42 3.25
CA VAL A 64 3.36 -25.41 3.56
C VAL A 64 2.14 -25.66 2.70
N THR A 65 1.11 -26.27 3.30
CA THR A 65 -0.13 -26.55 2.59
C THR A 65 -1.00 -25.28 2.47
N VAL A 66 -1.91 -25.24 1.50
CA VAL A 66 -2.95 -24.17 1.42
C VAL A 66 -3.72 -24.04 2.73
N GLN A 67 -3.91 -25.14 3.48
CA GLN A 67 -4.58 -25.13 4.78
C GLN A 67 -3.77 -24.39 5.85
N ASP A 68 -2.43 -24.51 5.84
CA ASP A 68 -1.56 -23.77 6.74
C ASP A 68 -1.61 -22.27 6.48
N ILE A 69 -1.64 -21.87 5.20
CA ILE A 69 -1.80 -20.48 4.79
C ILE A 69 -3.14 -19.92 5.29
N ILE A 70 -4.24 -20.66 5.07
CA ILE A 70 -5.58 -20.23 5.52
C ILE A 70 -5.64 -20.07 7.04
N ARG A 71 -5.01 -20.97 7.79
CA ARG A 71 -4.93 -20.87 9.26
C ARG A 71 -4.20 -19.61 9.68
N VAL A 72 -2.98 -19.38 9.16
CA VAL A 72 -2.19 -18.18 9.49
C VAL A 72 -2.93 -16.90 9.08
N LEU A 73 -3.59 -16.92 7.92
CA LEU A 73 -4.40 -15.80 7.44
C LEU A 73 -5.56 -15.48 8.39
N THR A 74 -6.27 -16.50 8.89
CA THR A 74 -7.38 -16.31 9.84
C THR A 74 -6.88 -15.78 11.18
N ASP A 75 -5.77 -16.32 11.69
CA ASP A 75 -5.15 -15.83 12.94
C ASP A 75 -4.67 -14.38 12.79
N ASN A 76 -4.13 -14.02 11.63
CA ASN A 76 -3.72 -12.66 11.31
C ASN A 76 -4.93 -11.72 11.19
N ALA A 77 -6.06 -12.19 10.67
CA ALA A 77 -7.28 -11.39 10.55
C ALA A 77 -7.80 -10.91 11.92
N GLU A 78 -7.77 -11.75 12.95
CA GLU A 78 -8.17 -11.33 14.30
C GLU A 78 -7.23 -10.28 14.90
N LYS A 79 -5.91 -10.43 14.68
CA LYS A 79 -4.93 -9.41 15.09
C LYS A 79 -5.13 -8.09 14.35
N ALA A 80 -5.44 -8.14 13.06
CA ALA A 80 -5.73 -6.96 12.26
C ALA A 80 -6.97 -6.22 12.76
N LYS A 81 -8.05 -6.95 13.07
CA LYS A 81 -9.27 -6.37 13.66
C LYS A 81 -8.97 -5.66 14.98
N ALA A 82 -8.21 -6.30 15.87
CA ALA A 82 -7.81 -5.72 17.14
C ALA A 82 -6.96 -4.44 16.94
N LEU A 83 -6.01 -4.46 15.99
CA LEU A 83 -5.21 -3.30 15.64
C LEU A 83 -6.08 -2.13 15.14
N VAL A 84 -7.00 -2.40 14.20
CA VAL A 84 -7.88 -1.36 13.63
C VAL A 84 -8.82 -0.81 14.70
N ALA A 85 -9.38 -1.66 15.57
CA ALA A 85 -10.24 -1.21 16.66
C ALA A 85 -9.50 -0.29 17.63
N ARG A 86 -8.27 -0.66 18.00
CA ARG A 86 -7.41 0.18 18.84
C ARG A 86 -7.04 1.49 18.16
N LEU A 87 -6.67 1.43 16.89
CA LEU A 87 -6.38 2.63 16.10
C LEU A 87 -7.58 3.57 16.10
N ALA A 88 -8.77 3.09 15.79
CA ALA A 88 -9.99 3.92 15.79
C ALA A 88 -10.30 4.58 17.16
N GLN A 89 -9.86 3.98 18.27
CA GLN A 89 -10.04 4.53 19.62
C GLN A 89 -8.96 5.54 20.01
N GLU A 90 -7.70 5.28 19.64
CA GLU A 90 -6.52 6.03 20.10
C GLU A 90 -6.04 7.08 19.09
N PHE A 91 -6.44 6.99 17.82
CA PHE A 91 -5.92 7.87 16.78
C PHE A 91 -6.34 9.32 17.02
N PRO A 92 -5.43 10.29 16.84
CA PRO A 92 -5.75 11.71 16.98
C PRO A 92 -6.93 12.11 16.11
N ARG A 93 -7.83 12.94 16.66
CA ARG A 93 -8.98 13.48 15.91
C ARG A 93 -8.57 14.58 14.95
N ASP A 94 -7.55 15.35 15.35
CA ASP A 94 -6.98 16.40 14.54
C ASP A 94 -5.82 15.84 13.74
N HIS A 95 -5.79 16.14 12.44
CA HIS A 95 -4.70 15.73 11.57
C HIS A 95 -3.51 16.67 11.77
N GLU A 96 -2.48 16.19 12.45
CA GLU A 96 -1.20 16.90 12.54
C GLU A 96 -0.50 16.92 11.18
N PRO A 97 0.25 18.00 10.85
CA PRO A 97 1.02 18.05 9.61
C PRO A 97 1.93 16.83 9.45
N CYS A 98 1.88 16.19 8.29
CA CYS A 98 2.70 14.99 8.07
C CYS A 98 4.19 15.38 8.10
N PRO A 99 5.04 14.72 8.91
CA PRO A 99 6.47 15.05 8.97
C PRO A 99 7.21 14.88 7.63
N VAL A 100 6.71 14.00 6.77
CA VAL A 100 7.25 13.75 5.42
C VAL A 100 6.48 14.50 4.31
N GLY A 101 5.47 15.30 4.66
CA GLY A 101 4.70 16.12 3.73
C GLY A 101 3.79 15.36 2.77
N SER A 102 3.39 14.11 3.08
CA SER A 102 2.52 13.34 2.17
C SER A 102 1.10 13.90 2.06
N ASP A 103 0.68 14.68 3.04
CA ASP A 103 -0.58 15.44 3.08
C ASP A 103 -0.58 16.70 2.20
N ARG A 104 0.57 17.02 1.58
CA ARG A 104 0.76 18.16 0.67
C ARG A 104 1.55 17.80 -0.58
N ALA A 105 1.52 16.52 -0.96
CA ALA A 105 2.34 15.97 -2.03
C ALA A 105 2.15 16.68 -3.38
N LEU A 106 0.98 17.30 -3.62
CA LEU A 106 0.66 17.96 -4.88
C LEU A 106 1.21 19.38 -5.00
N ASP A 107 1.68 20.01 -3.90
CA ASP A 107 2.19 21.39 -3.89
C ASP A 107 3.25 21.65 -4.98
N ASN A 108 4.08 20.64 -5.27
CA ASN A 108 5.17 20.72 -6.25
C ASN A 108 5.08 19.67 -7.36
N ALA A 109 3.96 18.94 -7.46
CA ALA A 109 3.83 17.82 -8.40
C ALA A 109 2.95 18.14 -9.62
N LEU A 110 2.16 19.23 -9.57
CA LEU A 110 1.32 19.62 -10.70
C LEU A 110 2.11 20.43 -11.73
N ILE A 111 2.26 19.87 -12.94
CA ILE A 111 2.95 20.52 -14.06
C ILE A 111 1.94 21.26 -14.97
N THR A 112 0.70 20.78 -15.06
CA THR A 112 -0.30 21.35 -15.96
C THR A 112 -0.65 22.79 -15.55
N ALA A 113 -0.28 23.74 -16.42
CA ALA A 113 -0.52 25.16 -16.22
C ALA A 113 -2.02 25.47 -16.08
N PRO A 114 -2.44 26.42 -15.22
CA PRO A 114 -3.84 26.73 -14.97
C PRO A 114 -4.69 26.93 -16.24
N GLU A 115 -4.14 27.62 -17.24
CA GLU A 115 -4.78 27.92 -18.52
C GLU A 115 -4.99 26.70 -19.43
N ALA A 116 -4.28 25.60 -19.18
CA ALA A 116 -4.37 24.36 -19.96
C ALA A 116 -5.26 23.29 -19.31
N ARG A 117 -5.92 23.61 -18.19
CA ARG A 117 -6.74 22.65 -17.44
C ARG A 117 -8.17 22.62 -17.98
N ASP A 118 -8.57 21.47 -18.54
CA ASP A 118 -9.94 21.23 -18.99
C ASP A 118 -10.91 21.19 -17.77
N PRO A 119 -11.94 22.06 -17.73
CA PRO A 119 -12.93 22.07 -16.66
C PRO A 119 -13.62 20.73 -16.41
N GLU A 120 -13.87 19.93 -17.45
CA GLU A 120 -14.53 18.62 -17.30
C GLU A 120 -13.60 17.56 -16.68
N LEU A 121 -12.29 17.65 -16.93
CA LEU A 121 -11.31 16.79 -16.27
C LEU A 121 -11.10 17.20 -14.82
N LEU A 122 -11.09 18.50 -14.52
CA LEU A 122 -10.95 18.99 -13.14
C LEU A 122 -12.07 18.47 -12.24
N LYS A 123 -13.31 18.41 -12.73
CA LYS A 123 -14.44 17.83 -12.00
C LYS A 123 -14.21 16.37 -11.59
N LYS A 124 -13.49 15.59 -12.40
CA LYS A 124 -13.17 14.18 -12.10
C LYS A 124 -12.11 14.04 -11.00
N LEU A 125 -11.25 15.04 -10.86
CA LEU A 125 -10.15 15.06 -9.89
C LEU A 125 -10.54 15.73 -8.56
N ASP A 126 -11.78 16.17 -8.42
CA ASP A 126 -12.23 16.97 -7.28
C ASP A 126 -12.01 16.27 -5.93
N ALA A 127 -12.25 14.96 -5.88
CA ALA A 127 -12.05 14.14 -4.68
C ALA A 127 -10.57 13.84 -4.37
N VAL A 128 -9.66 14.04 -5.32
CA VAL A 128 -8.25 13.63 -5.24
C VAL A 128 -7.33 14.83 -5.07
N ALA A 129 -7.52 15.87 -5.90
CA ALA A 129 -6.64 17.04 -5.97
C ALA A 129 -7.38 18.36 -5.69
N GLY A 130 -8.58 18.29 -5.09
CA GLY A 130 -9.45 19.44 -4.86
C GLY A 130 -8.78 20.59 -4.08
N ARG A 131 -7.86 20.29 -3.15
CA ARG A 131 -7.11 21.31 -2.39
C ARG A 131 -6.30 22.24 -3.31
N ILE A 132 -5.61 21.68 -4.30
CA ILE A 132 -4.74 22.43 -5.23
C ILE A 132 -5.52 22.98 -6.43
N LEU A 133 -6.59 22.29 -6.84
CA LEU A 133 -7.31 22.63 -8.07
C LEU A 133 -8.46 23.62 -7.88
N ARG A 134 -8.93 23.84 -6.65
CA ARG A 134 -10.00 24.82 -6.33
C ARG A 134 -9.47 26.21 -5.93
N GLY A 135 -8.16 26.36 -5.75
CA GLY A 135 -7.49 27.66 -5.52
C GLY A 135 -7.19 28.37 -6.82
#